data_AF-A0A223NUE3-F1
#
_entry.id   AF-A0A223NUE3-F1
#
_cell.length_a   1.000
_cell.length_b   1.000
_cell.length_c   1.000
_cell.angle_alpha   90.00
_cell.angle_beta   90.00
_cell.angle_gamma   90.00
#
_symmetry.space_group_name_H-M   'P 1'
#
loop_
_entity.id
_entity.type
_entity.pdbx_description
1 polymer ?
#
loop_
_entity_poly.entity_id
_entity_poly.type
_entity_poly.pdbx_seq_one_letter_code
_entity_poly.pdbx_strand_id
1 'polypeptide(L)'
;MLFFIILILTFGSGYFLPWWVIAIASFLPALFIGKTAAKSFWSGFAAVFIVWTILALFKTIPNDNILAKHVATLFQLPNWILLLLITALIGGIVGGMSALSGVLLKKAFNREQ
;
A
#
# COMPACT_ATOMS: atom_id res chain seq x y z
N MET A 1 1.44 13.51 -8.90
CA MET A 1 1.39 12.60 -10.06
C MET A 1 1.67 11.15 -9.66
N LEU A 2 2.86 10.82 -9.14
CA LEU A 2 3.21 9.44 -8.74
C LEU A 2 2.17 8.82 -7.77
N PHE A 3 1.77 9.54 -6.73
CA PHE A 3 0.72 9.13 -5.79
C PHE A 3 -0.56 8.65 -6.49
N PHE A 4 -1.12 9.44 -7.42
CA PHE A 4 -2.36 9.10 -8.11
C PHE A 4 -2.22 7.86 -9.00
N ILE A 5 -1.06 7.69 -9.63
CA ILE A 5 -0.78 6.50 -10.45
C ILE A 5 -0.77 5.25 -9.56
N ILE A 6 -0.01 5.29 -8.46
CA ILE A 6 0.06 4.17 -7.51
C ILE A 6 -1.33 3.90 -6.92
N LEU A 7 -2.09 4.94 -6.58
CA LEU A 7 -3.44 4.80 -6.02
C LEU A 7 -4.38 4.08 -6.98
N ILE A 8 -4.44 4.50 -8.24
CA ILE A 8 -5.32 3.89 -9.26
C ILE A 8 -4.89 2.44 -9.53
N LEU A 9 -3.59 2.20 -9.73
CA LEU A 9 -3.07 0.85 -9.99
C LEU A 9 -3.34 -0.09 -8.82
N THR A 10 -3.03 0.34 -7.59
CA THR A 10 -3.21 -0.44 -6.37
C THR A 10 -4.70 -0.70 -6.12
N PHE A 11 -5.58 0.25 -6.38
CA PHE A 11 -7.02 0.06 -6.22
C PHE A 11 -7.55 -0.99 -7.20
N GLY A 12 -7.20 -0.87 -8.48
CA GLY A 12 -7.59 -1.83 -9.51
C GLY A 12 -7.02 -3.22 -9.25
N SER A 13 -5.71 -3.33 -8.97
CA SER A 13 -5.08 -4.63 -8.73
C SER A 13 -5.47 -5.24 -7.39
N GLY A 14 -5.59 -4.44 -6.33
CA GLY A 14 -5.82 -4.90 -4.97
C GLY A 14 -7.21 -5.48 -4.72
N TYR A 15 -8.15 -5.25 -5.63
CA TYR A 15 -9.47 -5.87 -5.55
C TYR A 15 -9.50 -7.29 -6.16
N PHE A 16 -8.79 -7.51 -7.28
CA PHE A 16 -8.87 -8.77 -8.06
C PHE A 16 -7.67 -9.70 -7.88
N LEU A 17 -6.49 -9.16 -7.58
CA LEU A 17 -5.25 -9.90 -7.55
C LEU A 17 -4.78 -10.16 -6.11
N PRO A 18 -3.83 -11.08 -5.91
CA PRO A 18 -3.21 -11.28 -4.61
C PRO A 18 -2.57 -10.00 -4.06
N TRP A 19 -2.54 -9.88 -2.74
CA TRP A 19 -2.13 -8.67 -2.04
C TRP A 19 -0.69 -8.21 -2.37
N TRP A 20 0.23 -9.10 -2.77
CA TRP A 20 1.62 -8.76 -3.08
C TRP A 20 1.76 -7.88 -4.34
N VAL A 21 0.74 -7.82 -5.20
CA VAL A 21 0.77 -7.00 -6.42
C VAL A 21 0.92 -5.51 -6.14
N ILE A 22 0.52 -5.04 -4.94
CA ILE A 22 0.72 -3.64 -4.53
C ILE A 22 2.19 -3.23 -4.55
N ALA A 23 3.12 -4.16 -4.31
CA ALA A 23 4.55 -3.89 -4.35
C ALA A 23 4.98 -3.56 -5.78
N ILE A 24 4.54 -4.35 -6.77
CA ILE A 24 4.79 -4.11 -8.19
C ILE A 24 4.13 -2.81 -8.65
N ALA A 25 2.87 -2.60 -8.27
CA ALA A 25 2.09 -1.40 -8.59
C ALA A 25 2.68 -0.11 -7.99
N SER A 26 3.48 -0.21 -6.92
CA SER A 26 4.20 0.92 -6.33
C SER A 26 5.61 1.08 -6.92
N PHE A 27 6.29 -0.04 -7.19
CA PHE A 27 7.66 -0.08 -7.70
C PHE A 27 7.76 0.46 -9.13
N LEU A 28 6.95 -0.06 -10.07
CA LEU A 28 7.08 0.26 -11.49
C LEU A 28 6.86 1.76 -11.77
N PRO A 29 5.79 2.42 -11.27
CA PRO A 29 5.63 3.86 -11.48
C PRO A 29 6.77 4.69 -10.89
N ALA A 30 7.31 4.27 -9.74
CA ALA A 30 8.41 4.97 -9.09
C ALA A 30 9.73 4.79 -9.85
N LEU A 31 9.95 3.63 -10.47
CA LEU A 31 11.10 3.37 -11.34
C LEU A 31 11.14 4.30 -12.55
N PHE A 32 9.99 4.55 -13.20
CA PHE A 32 9.96 5.39 -14.39
C PHE A 32 9.82 6.89 -14.06
N ILE A 33 8.93 7.24 -13.13
CA ILE A 33 8.45 8.62 -12.94
C ILE A 33 8.97 9.22 -11.61
N GLY A 34 9.51 8.39 -10.71
CA GLY A 34 10.06 8.83 -9.43
C GLY A 34 11.14 9.91 -9.60
N LYS A 35 11.05 10.95 -8.75
CA LYS A 35 11.99 12.09 -8.73
C LYS A 35 12.94 12.04 -7.55
N THR A 36 12.40 11.97 -6.33
CA THR A 36 13.19 11.92 -5.09
C THR A 36 12.80 10.73 -4.24
N ALA A 37 13.73 10.24 -3.42
CA ALA A 37 13.54 9.09 -2.52
C ALA A 37 12.37 9.34 -1.55
N ALA A 38 12.44 10.45 -0.79
CA ALA A 38 11.41 10.81 0.17
C ALA A 38 10.02 10.98 -0.46
N LYS A 39 9.90 11.68 -1.60
CA LYS A 39 8.60 11.85 -2.28
C LYS A 39 8.04 10.53 -2.79
N SER A 40 8.90 9.62 -3.25
CA SER A 40 8.45 8.31 -3.76
C SER A 40 7.97 7.41 -2.62
N PHE A 41 8.70 7.37 -1.51
CA PHE A 41 8.26 6.65 -0.30
C PHE A 41 6.89 7.15 0.18
N TRP A 42 6.74 8.45 0.42
CA TRP A 42 5.47 9.00 0.93
C TRP A 42 4.33 8.87 -0.07
N SER A 43 4.62 8.95 -1.38
CA SER A 43 3.61 8.69 -2.42
C SER A 43 3.12 7.24 -2.40
N GLY A 44 4.03 6.27 -2.33
CA GLY A 44 3.69 4.85 -2.25
C GLY A 44 2.98 4.51 -0.94
N PHE A 45 3.49 5.01 0.18
CA PHE A 45 2.91 4.81 1.51
C PHE A 45 1.47 5.31 1.57
N ALA A 46 1.25 6.59 1.27
CA ALA A 46 -0.08 7.19 1.39
C ALA A 46 -1.08 6.55 0.42
N ALA A 47 -0.66 6.26 -0.82
CA ALA A 47 -1.53 5.66 -1.82
C ALA A 47 -2.02 4.27 -1.37
N VAL A 48 -1.09 3.39 -0.98
CA VAL A 48 -1.45 2.02 -0.56
C VAL A 48 -2.17 2.01 0.78
N PHE A 49 -1.78 2.86 1.74
CA PHE A 49 -2.48 3.01 3.02
C PHE A 49 -3.96 3.37 2.82
N ILE A 50 -4.26 4.35 1.96
CA ILE A 50 -5.62 4.77 1.64
C ILE A 50 -6.38 3.63 0.95
N VAL A 51 -5.79 3.04 -0.10
CA VAL A 51 -6.44 1.97 -0.87
C VAL A 51 -6.75 0.76 0.02
N TRP A 52 -5.81 0.30 0.84
CA TRP A 52 -6.04 -0.83 1.74
C TRP A 52 -7.08 -0.51 2.81
N THR A 53 -7.11 0.71 3.34
CA THR A 53 -8.15 1.14 4.28
C THR A 53 -9.53 1.05 3.61
N ILE A 54 -9.68 1.62 2.40
CA ILE A 54 -10.94 1.60 1.65
C ILE A 54 -11.37 0.16 1.33
N LEU A 55 -10.46 -0.66 0.81
CA LEU A 55 -10.76 -2.05 0.43
C LEU A 55 -11.11 -2.92 1.65
N ALA A 56 -10.45 -2.70 2.79
CA ALA A 56 -10.78 -3.40 4.03
C ALA A 56 -12.15 -2.95 4.56
N LEU A 57 -12.44 -1.65 4.55
CA LEU A 57 -13.75 -1.09 4.93
C LEU A 57 -14.89 -1.64 4.07
N PHE A 58 -14.69 -1.69 2.75
CA PHE A 58 -15.67 -2.27 1.81
C PHE A 58 -15.97 -3.75 2.09
N LYS A 59 -15.01 -4.51 2.61
CA LYS A 59 -15.21 -5.92 2.97
C LYS A 59 -15.82 -6.09 4.37
N THR A 60 -15.46 -5.24 5.33
CA THR A 60 -15.82 -5.43 6.74
C THR A 60 -17.16 -4.79 7.12
N ILE A 61 -17.51 -3.63 6.55
CA ILE A 61 -18.74 -2.89 6.90
C ILE A 61 -20.01 -3.70 6.57
N PRO A 62 -20.18 -4.27 5.35
CA PRO A 62 -21.37 -5.05 5.03
C PRO A 62 -21.50 -6.36 5.82
N ASN A 63 -20.41 -6.78 6.48
CA ASN A 63 -20.33 -8.01 7.26
C ASN A 63 -20.36 -7.75 8.78
N ASP A 64 -20.82 -6.56 9.21
CA ASP A 64 -20.85 -6.11 10.62
C ASP A 64 -19.53 -6.31 11.39
N ASN A 65 -18.43 -6.33 10.64
CA ASN A 65 -17.07 -6.59 11.11
C ASN A 65 -16.88 -7.94 11.80
N ILE A 66 -17.72 -8.96 11.52
CA ILE A 66 -17.67 -10.27 12.21
C ILE A 66 -16.28 -10.91 12.11
N LEU A 67 -15.76 -11.05 10.88
CA LEU A 67 -14.44 -11.65 10.65
C LEU A 67 -13.32 -10.80 11.29
N ALA A 68 -13.39 -9.48 11.13
CA ALA A 68 -12.39 -8.57 11.69
C ALA A 68 -12.37 -8.61 13.23
N LYS A 69 -13.53 -8.77 13.88
CA LYS A 69 -13.64 -8.98 15.34
C LYS A 69 -13.00 -10.29 15.76
N HIS A 70 -13.27 -11.40 15.07
CA HIS A 70 -12.65 -12.69 15.39
C HIS A 70 -11.13 -12.63 15.26
N VAL A 71 -10.62 -12.05 14.17
CA VAL A 71 -9.18 -11.87 13.98
C VAL A 71 -8.59 -10.96 15.07
N ALA A 72 -9.27 -9.86 15.43
CA ALA A 72 -8.83 -9.00 16.53
C ALA A 72 -8.74 -9.78 17.85
N THR A 73 -9.70 -10.64 18.17
CA THR A 73 -9.66 -11.51 19.36
C THR A 73 -8.49 -12.50 19.31
N LEU A 74 -8.23 -13.13 18.15
CA LEU A 74 -7.09 -14.05 17.98
C LEU A 74 -5.76 -13.35 18.25
N PHE A 75 -5.62 -12.09 17.84
CA PHE A 75 -4.45 -11.26 18.10
C PHE A 75 -4.50 -10.50 19.44
N GLN A 76 -5.49 -10.77 20.30
CA GLN A 76 -5.68 -10.12 21.60
C GLN A 76 -5.77 -8.57 21.51
N LEU A 77 -6.32 -8.06 20.41
CA LEU A 77 -6.51 -6.64 20.18
C LEU A 77 -7.81 -6.15 20.83
N PRO A 78 -7.85 -4.90 21.35
CA PRO A 78 -9.02 -4.36 22.03
C PRO A 78 -10.23 -4.16 21.12
N ASN A 79 -10.02 -3.95 19.82
CA ASN A 79 -11.09 -3.80 18.83
C ASN A 79 -10.58 -4.06 17.41
N TRP A 80 -11.52 -4.25 16.47
CA TRP A 80 -11.23 -4.47 15.05
C TRP A 80 -10.68 -3.23 14.34
N ILE A 81 -10.88 -2.02 14.89
CA ILE A 81 -10.36 -0.78 14.31
C ILE A 81 -8.83 -0.76 14.38
N LEU A 82 -8.25 -1.26 15.47
CA LEU A 82 -6.80 -1.40 15.58
C LEU A 82 -6.25 -2.40 14.55
N LEU A 83 -6.97 -3.49 14.30
CA LEU A 83 -6.61 -4.45 13.24
C LEU A 83 -6.64 -3.80 11.85
N LEU A 84 -7.66 -2.98 11.56
CA LEU A 84 -7.75 -2.21 10.32
C LEU A 84 -6.54 -1.27 10.16
N LEU A 85 -6.19 -0.54 11.23
CA LEU A 85 -5.07 0.38 11.20
C LEU A 85 -3.74 -0.35 10.98
N ILE A 86 -3.50 -1.47 11.69
CA ILE A 86 -2.32 -2.31 11.51
C ILE A 86 -2.24 -2.80 10.06
N THR A 87 -3.37 -3.28 9.52
CA THR A 87 -3.45 -3.73 8.13
C THR A 87 -3.05 -2.60 7.18
N ALA A 88 -3.69 -1.44 7.29
CA ALA A 88 -3.39 -0.27 6.46
C ALA A 88 -1.92 0.18 6.57
N LEU A 89 -1.34 0.17 7.78
CA LEU A 89 0.06 0.50 8.02
C LEU A 89 1.01 -0.48 7.34
N ILE A 90 0.76 -1.80 7.45
CA ILE A 90 1.56 -2.82 6.77
C ILE A 90 1.53 -2.59 5.26
N GLY A 91 0.33 -2.39 4.69
CA GLY A 91 0.18 -2.08 3.26
C GLY A 91 0.93 -0.81 2.86
N GLY A 92 0.76 0.27 3.63
CA GLY A 92 1.46 1.53 3.42
C GLY A 92 2.98 1.36 3.45
N ILE A 93 3.54 0.66 4.44
CA ILE A 93 4.99 0.41 4.53
C ILE A 93 5.48 -0.37 3.30
N VAL A 94 4.77 -1.43 2.90
CA VAL A 94 5.11 -2.22 1.70
C VAL A 94 5.09 -1.35 0.44
N GLY A 95 4.05 -0.52 0.26
CA GLY A 95 3.94 0.40 -0.87
C GLY A 95 5.05 1.46 -0.87
N GLY A 96 5.33 2.05 0.28
CA GLY A 96 6.37 3.06 0.46
C GLY A 96 7.77 2.52 0.18
N MET A 97 8.11 1.35 0.74
CA MET A 97 9.39 0.69 0.52
C MET A 97 9.55 0.27 -0.94
N SER A 98 8.50 -0.26 -1.57
CA SER A 98 8.53 -0.65 -2.98
C SER A 98 8.76 0.55 -3.91
N ALA A 99 8.07 1.67 -3.66
CA ALA A 99 8.27 2.91 -4.41
C ALA A 99 9.66 3.52 -4.17
N LEU A 100 10.18 3.42 -2.94
CA LEU A 100 11.54 3.83 -2.62
C LEU A 100 12.57 3.00 -3.41
N SER A 101 12.43 1.68 -3.42
CA SER A 101 13.31 0.80 -4.20
C SER A 101 13.28 1.12 -5.70
N GLY A 102 12.11 1.39 -6.26
CA GLY A 102 11.99 1.79 -7.68
C GLY A 102 12.78 3.05 -8.01
N VAL A 103 12.63 4.11 -7.22
CA VAL A 103 13.36 5.37 -7.48
C VAL A 103 14.87 5.27 -7.17
N LEU A 104 15.27 4.44 -6.21
CA LEU A 104 16.69 4.21 -5.93
C LEU A 104 17.37 3.44 -7.07
N LEU A 105 16.68 2.43 -7.61
CA LEU A 105 17.17 1.69 -8.77
C LEU A 105 17.34 2.61 -9.99
N LYS A 106 16.34 3.46 -10.29
CA LYS A 106 16.44 4.50 -11.32
C LYS A 106 17.69 5.36 -11.15
N LYS A 107 17.96 5.81 -9.92
CA LYS A 107 19.10 6.68 -9.61
C LYS A 107 20.44 5.97 -9.74
N ALA A 108 20.51 4.68 -9.45
CA ALA A 108 21.73 3.90 -9.61
C ALA A 108 22.15 3.87 -11.09
N PHE A 109 21.22 3.54 -11.99
CA PHE A 109 21.50 3.51 -13.43
C PHE A 109 21.80 4.88 -14.04
N ASN A 110 21.14 5.95 -13.57
CA ASN A 110 21.39 7.30 -14.09
C ASN A 110 22.69 7.93 -13.59
N ARG A 111 23.38 7.34 -12.61
CA ARG A 111 24.67 7.83 -12.11
C ARG A 111 25.87 7.26 -12.88
N GLU A 112 25.66 6.20 -13.66
CA GLU A 112 26.69 5.56 -14.48
C GLU A 112 26.76 6.13 -15.92
N GLN A 113 25.91 7.12 -16.23
CA GLN A 113 25.95 7.92 -17.45
C GLN A 113 26.42 9.34 -17.14
#